data_AF-G3HEF2-F1
#
_entry.id   AF-G3HEF2-F1
#
_cell.length_a   1.000
_cell.length_b   1.000
_cell.length_c   1.000
_cell.angle_alpha   90.00
_cell.angle_beta   90.00
_cell.angle_gamma   90.00
#
_symmetry.space_group_name_H-M   'P 1'
#
loop_
_entity.id
_entity.type
_entity.pdbx_description
1 polymer ?
#
loop_
_entity_poly.entity_id
_entity_poly.type
_entity_poly.pdbx_seq_one_letter_code
_entity_poly.pdbx_strand_id
1 'polypeptide(L)'
;MQKSSIKYWQTESKNTLKKIIYHDQVGFIPEMLGWLNMQKSVNLIQHINKLKEKNYVTISYAEQAFEKIQHSFMIKVLERSGIQGTYLNIIKAIYSKPTVNIKLNGDKLKGIPLKAGTRQGCSSSPYLFTRVL
;
A
#
# COMPACT_ATOMS: atom_id res chain seq x y z
N MET A 1 11.77 -19.53 -14.80
CA MET A 1 10.63 -19.84 -13.89
C MET A 1 10.21 -18.71 -12.94
N GLN A 2 11.03 -17.69 -12.60
CA GLN A 2 10.65 -16.66 -11.61
C GLN A 2 9.64 -15.59 -12.06
N LYS A 3 9.59 -15.22 -13.35
CA LYS A 3 8.69 -14.16 -13.85
C LYS A 3 7.21 -14.56 -13.91
N SER A 4 6.90 -15.86 -14.05
CA SER A 4 5.52 -16.36 -14.17
C SER A 4 4.79 -16.36 -12.83
N SER A 5 5.46 -16.68 -11.73
CA SER A 5 4.84 -16.71 -10.39
C SER A 5 4.44 -15.31 -9.91
N ILE A 6 5.30 -14.29 -10.10
CA ILE A 6 5.00 -12.90 -9.70
C ILE A 6 3.76 -12.36 -10.45
N LYS A 7 3.64 -12.69 -11.74
CA LYS A 7 2.52 -12.26 -12.59
C LYS A 7 1.21 -12.96 -12.20
N TYR A 8 1.27 -14.25 -11.85
CA TYR A 8 0.12 -15.00 -11.32
C TYR A 8 -0.39 -14.39 -10.01
N TRP A 9 0.51 -14.10 -9.06
CA TRP A 9 0.14 -13.46 -7.79
C TRP A 9 -0.47 -12.07 -7.99
N GLN A 10 0.08 -11.25 -8.89
CA GLN A 10 -0.54 -9.96 -9.21
C GLN A 10 -1.96 -10.10 -9.77
N THR A 11 -2.26 -11.18 -10.48
CA THR A 11 -3.57 -11.40 -11.10
C THR A 11 -4.59 -11.92 -10.09
N GLU A 12 -4.22 -12.91 -9.27
CA GLU A 12 -5.08 -13.44 -8.19
C GLU A 12 -5.42 -12.34 -7.19
N SER A 13 -4.40 -11.55 -6.81
CA SER A 13 -4.56 -10.47 -5.87
C SER A 13 -5.47 -9.35 -6.40
N LYS A 14 -5.51 -9.08 -7.72
CA LYS A 14 -6.38 -8.06 -8.32
C LYS A 14 -7.88 -8.33 -8.10
N ASN A 15 -8.30 -9.59 -8.21
CA ASN A 15 -9.72 -9.94 -8.04
C ASN A 15 -10.15 -9.83 -6.56
N THR A 16 -9.26 -10.19 -5.64
CA THR A 16 -9.47 -10.00 -4.20
C THR A 16 -9.39 -8.52 -3.80
N LEU A 17 -8.57 -7.70 -4.49
CA LEU A 17 -8.46 -6.26 -4.24
C LEU A 17 -9.79 -5.54 -4.36
N LYS A 18 -10.48 -5.72 -5.49
CA LYS A 18 -11.74 -5.01 -5.78
C LYS A 18 -12.84 -5.25 -4.72
N LYS A 19 -12.80 -6.37 -4.00
CA LYS A 19 -13.82 -6.71 -2.98
C LYS A 19 -13.58 -6.10 -1.60
N ILE A 20 -12.35 -5.72 -1.29
CA ILE A 20 -11.93 -5.32 0.06
C ILE A 20 -11.44 -3.85 0.10
N ILE A 21 -11.03 -3.29 -1.06
CA ILE A 21 -10.67 -1.88 -1.13
C ILE A 21 -11.93 -1.00 -1.07
N TYR A 22 -11.88 0.07 -0.28
CA TYR A 22 -12.93 1.08 -0.24
C TYR A 22 -13.14 1.74 -1.61
N HIS A 23 -14.38 2.00 -2.00
CA HIS A 23 -14.73 2.42 -3.36
C HIS A 23 -14.07 3.74 -3.83
N ASP A 24 -13.67 4.61 -2.90
CA ASP A 24 -12.98 5.88 -3.19
C ASP A 24 -11.45 5.81 -3.06
N GLN A 25 -10.88 4.68 -2.64
CA GLN A 25 -9.43 4.47 -2.70
C GLN A 25 -9.04 4.36 -4.17
N VAL A 26 -8.10 5.17 -4.63
CA VAL A 26 -7.63 5.15 -6.04
C VAL A 26 -6.13 4.91 -6.16
N GLY A 27 -5.41 4.99 -5.05
CA GLY A 27 -3.97 4.82 -4.99
C GLY A 27 -3.56 3.38 -5.28
N PHE A 28 -2.69 3.20 -6.28
CA PHE A 28 -2.11 1.92 -6.68
C PHE A 28 -3.14 0.85 -7.11
N ILE A 29 -4.33 1.27 -7.54
CA ILE A 29 -5.34 0.39 -8.13
C ILE A 29 -5.22 0.46 -9.65
N PRO A 30 -5.12 -0.69 -10.35
CA PRO A 30 -5.12 -0.71 -11.81
C PRO A 30 -6.32 0.03 -12.38
N GLU A 31 -6.11 0.78 -13.47
CA GLU A 31 -7.14 1.56 -14.19
C GLU A 31 -7.66 2.80 -13.43
N MET A 32 -7.28 3.00 -12.16
CA MET A 32 -7.64 4.22 -11.43
C MET A 32 -6.53 5.26 -11.57
N LEU A 33 -6.89 6.42 -12.12
CA LEU A 33 -5.98 7.54 -12.31
C LEU A 33 -6.20 8.59 -11.23
N GLY A 34 -5.12 9.15 -10.69
CA GLY A 34 -5.19 10.18 -9.64
C GLY A 34 -5.99 11.42 -10.04
N TRP A 35 -6.08 11.73 -11.34
CA TRP A 35 -6.86 12.86 -11.84
C TRP A 35 -8.37 12.68 -11.63
N LEU A 36 -8.88 11.44 -11.59
CA LEU A 36 -10.29 11.17 -11.31
C LEU A 36 -10.67 11.67 -9.90
N ASN A 37 -9.75 11.58 -8.94
CA ASN A 37 -9.98 12.12 -7.60
C ASN A 37 -9.97 13.65 -7.56
N MET A 38 -9.10 14.29 -8.36
CA MET A 38 -9.14 15.75 -8.50
C MET A 38 -10.48 16.19 -9.08
N GLN A 39 -10.98 15.52 -10.12
CA GLN A 39 -12.28 15.83 -10.73
C GLN A 39 -13.44 15.61 -9.75
N LYS A 40 -13.48 14.46 -9.06
CA LYS A 40 -14.48 14.19 -8.00
C LYS A 40 -14.47 15.28 -6.92
N SER A 41 -13.29 15.69 -6.47
CA SER A 41 -13.13 16.73 -5.44
C SER A 41 -13.66 18.08 -5.91
N VAL A 42 -13.35 18.49 -7.14
CA VAL A 42 -13.87 19.73 -7.73
C VAL A 42 -15.40 19.68 -7.83
N ASN A 43 -15.97 18.57 -8.30
CA ASN A 43 -17.41 18.40 -8.40
C ASN A 43 -18.09 18.45 -7.03
N LEU A 44 -17.49 17.85 -6.00
CA LEU A 44 -18.00 17.88 -4.63
C LEU A 44 -18.00 19.31 -4.07
N ILE A 45 -16.91 20.06 -4.25
CA ILE A 45 -16.81 21.46 -3.84
C ILE A 45 -17.89 22.30 -4.52
N GLN A 46 -18.09 22.12 -5.84
CA GLN A 46 -19.13 22.82 -6.58
C GLN A 46 -20.54 22.49 -6.07
N HIS A 47 -20.81 21.22 -5.74
CA HIS A 47 -22.09 20.80 -5.18
C HIS A 47 -22.35 21.42 -3.80
N ILE A 48 -21.38 21.35 -2.90
CA ILE A 48 -21.45 21.95 -1.56
C ILE A 48 -21.70 23.46 -1.65
N ASN A 49 -21.01 24.16 -2.55
CA ASN A 49 -21.21 25.60 -2.76
C ASN A 49 -22.64 25.96 -3.19
N LYS A 50 -23.34 25.06 -3.92
CA LYS A 50 -24.75 25.27 -4.30
C LYS A 50 -25.71 25.14 -3.11
N LEU A 51 -25.38 24.30 -2.12
CA LEU A 51 -26.20 24.08 -0.93
C LEU A 51 -26.15 25.29 0.04
N LYS A 52 -25.19 26.21 -0.13
CA LYS A 52 -25.00 27.41 0.72
C LYS A 52 -24.80 27.12 2.21
N GLU A 53 -24.48 25.88 2.57
CA GLU A 53 -24.19 25.47 3.93
C GLU A 53 -22.70 25.65 4.26
N LYS A 54 -22.38 25.99 5.51
CA LYS A 54 -21.00 26.00 5.99
C LYS A 54 -20.49 24.55 6.07
N ASN A 55 -19.46 24.26 5.29
CA ASN A 55 -18.82 22.95 5.22
C ASN A 55 -17.30 23.09 5.37
N TYR A 56 -16.65 22.03 5.83
CA TYR A 56 -15.20 21.97 6.02
C TYR A 56 -14.62 20.82 5.19
N VAL A 57 -13.52 21.08 4.50
CA VAL A 57 -12.73 20.06 3.80
C VAL A 57 -11.42 19.88 4.55
N THR A 58 -11.10 18.65 4.95
CA THR A 58 -9.82 18.33 5.59
C THR A 58 -8.92 17.63 4.58
N ILE A 59 -7.70 18.14 4.41
CA ILE A 59 -6.65 17.51 3.60
C ILE A 59 -5.57 17.04 4.55
N SER A 60 -5.35 15.72 4.59
CA SER A 60 -4.32 15.08 5.40
C SER A 60 -3.23 14.51 4.50
N TYR A 61 -1.98 14.77 4.85
CA TYR A 61 -0.80 14.27 4.14
C TYR A 61 -0.05 13.27 5.03
N ALA A 62 0.25 12.09 4.47
CA ALA A 62 1.02 11.05 5.12
C ALA A 62 2.48 11.11 4.64
N GLU A 63 3.31 11.88 5.34
CA GLU A 63 4.73 12.04 5.00
C GLU A 63 5.50 10.73 5.19
N GLN A 64 6.21 10.28 4.15
CA GLN A 64 7.02 9.05 4.14
C GLN A 64 6.26 7.83 4.63
N ALA A 65 4.96 7.72 4.29
CA ALA A 65 4.07 6.70 4.81
C ALA A 65 4.59 5.26 4.61
N PHE A 66 5.27 5.01 3.48
CA PHE A 66 5.87 3.71 3.20
C PHE A 66 7.00 3.32 4.16
N GLU A 67 7.63 4.27 4.85
CA GLU A 67 8.75 4.04 5.77
C GLU A 67 8.28 3.87 7.22
N LYS A 68 7.10 4.44 7.54
CA LYS A 68 6.59 4.52 8.92
C LYS A 68 5.67 3.36 9.33
N ILE A 69 5.23 2.51 8.40
CA ILE A 69 4.34 1.38 8.72
C ILE A 69 5.05 0.34 9.60
N GLN A 70 4.52 0.09 10.79
CA GLN A 70 4.99 -1.00 11.64
C GLN A 70 4.62 -2.36 11.03
N HIS A 71 5.57 -3.30 11.02
CA HIS A 71 5.34 -4.62 10.42
C HIS A 71 4.25 -5.41 11.15
N SER A 72 4.22 -5.34 12.48
CA SER A 72 3.17 -5.99 13.30
C SER A 72 1.78 -5.45 12.97
N PHE A 73 1.66 -4.13 12.77
CA PHE A 73 0.42 -3.49 12.36
C PHE A 73 -0.02 -3.97 10.97
N MET A 74 0.89 -3.94 9.99
CA MET A 74 0.61 -4.43 8.63
C MET A 74 0.12 -5.88 8.62
N ILE A 75 0.78 -6.79 9.34
CA ILE A 75 0.35 -8.20 9.43
C ILE A 75 -1.06 -8.30 10.02
N LYS A 76 -1.36 -7.58 11.12
CA LYS A 76 -2.69 -7.58 11.73
C LYS A 76 -3.77 -7.07 10.80
N VAL A 77 -3.49 -6.03 10.01
CA VAL A 77 -4.46 -5.52 9.03
C VAL A 77 -4.75 -6.55 7.94
N LEU A 78 -3.70 -7.17 7.38
CA LEU A 78 -3.86 -8.20 6.35
C LEU A 78 -4.71 -9.38 6.84
N GLU A 79 -4.48 -9.85 8.08
CA GLU A 79 -5.28 -10.89 8.71
C GLU A 79 -6.76 -10.48 8.84
N ARG A 80 -7.03 -9.26 9.32
CA ARG A 80 -8.40 -8.72 9.44
C ARG A 80 -9.09 -8.52 8.10
N SER A 81 -8.33 -8.20 7.06
CA SER A 81 -8.83 -8.09 5.68
C SER A 81 -9.15 -9.45 5.03
N GLY A 82 -9.00 -10.57 5.75
CA GLY A 82 -9.29 -11.91 5.25
C GLY A 82 -8.17 -12.52 4.39
N ILE A 83 -6.98 -11.91 4.38
CA ILE A 83 -5.81 -12.49 3.71
C ILE A 83 -5.21 -13.56 4.64
N GLN A 84 -5.16 -14.79 4.16
CA GLN A 84 -4.74 -15.95 4.94
C GLN A 84 -3.92 -16.94 4.11
N GLY A 85 -3.47 -18.02 4.76
CA GLY A 85 -2.76 -19.12 4.11
C GLY A 85 -1.34 -18.77 3.65
N THR A 86 -0.89 -19.43 2.59
CA THR A 86 0.50 -19.36 2.09
C THR A 86 0.96 -17.93 1.81
N TYR A 87 0.07 -17.09 1.27
CA TYR A 87 0.42 -15.71 0.94
C TYR A 87 0.74 -14.87 2.19
N LEU A 88 -0.11 -14.95 3.22
CA LEU A 88 0.15 -14.30 4.51
C LEU A 88 1.44 -14.82 5.15
N ASN A 89 1.68 -16.13 5.09
CA ASN A 89 2.89 -16.75 5.64
C ASN A 89 4.17 -16.25 4.96
N ILE A 90 4.15 -16.07 3.64
CA ILE A 90 5.27 -15.49 2.89
C ILE A 90 5.50 -14.04 3.34
N ILE A 91 4.46 -13.23 3.49
CA ILE A 91 4.61 -11.84 3.97
C ILE A 91 5.18 -11.82 5.39
N LYS A 92 4.66 -12.65 6.30
CA LYS A 92 5.20 -12.81 7.66
C LYS A 92 6.69 -13.18 7.63
N ALA A 93 7.09 -14.11 6.76
CA ALA A 93 8.49 -14.50 6.62
C ALA A 93 9.37 -13.32 6.13
N ILE A 94 8.90 -12.61 5.10
CA ILE A 94 9.56 -11.42 4.51
C ILE A 94 9.79 -10.30 5.55
N TYR A 95 8.84 -10.11 6.47
CA TYR A 95 8.84 -9.02 7.46
C TYR A 95 9.13 -9.47 8.90
N SER A 96 9.55 -10.72 9.13
CA SER A 96 9.85 -11.21 10.49
C SER A 96 11.10 -10.57 11.10
N LYS A 97 12.17 -10.47 10.31
CA LYS A 97 13.47 -9.88 10.68
C LYS A 97 14.11 -9.24 9.44
N PRO A 98 13.47 -8.25 8.81
CA PRO A 98 14.01 -7.66 7.60
C PRO A 98 15.33 -6.96 7.92
N THR A 99 16.36 -7.25 7.13
CA THR A 99 17.67 -6.58 7.23
C THR A 99 17.99 -5.90 5.91
N VAL A 100 18.38 -4.65 5.95
CA VAL A 100 18.95 -3.94 4.80
C VAL A 100 20.47 -4.01 4.88
N ASN A 101 21.13 -4.13 3.74
CA ASN A 101 22.58 -4.04 3.65
C ASN A 101 22.94 -2.86 2.77
N ILE A 102 23.89 -2.06 3.20
CA ILE A 102 24.42 -0.95 2.41
C ILE A 102 25.58 -1.50 1.59
N LYS A 103 25.57 -1.24 0.28
CA LYS A 103 26.71 -1.53 -0.60
C LYS A 103 27.43 -0.23 -0.88
N LEU A 104 28.70 -0.13 -0.48
CA LEU A 104 29.54 1.04 -0.70
C LEU A 104 30.80 0.59 -1.44
N ASN A 105 31.11 1.19 -2.59
CA ASN A 105 32.32 0.90 -3.38
C ASN A 105 32.53 -0.59 -3.73
N GLY A 106 31.46 -1.37 -3.83
CA GLY A 106 31.54 -2.82 -4.10
C GLY A 106 31.38 -3.67 -2.84
N ASP A 107 31.75 -3.14 -1.68
CA ASP A 107 31.73 -3.85 -0.41
C ASP A 107 30.36 -3.79 0.25
N LYS A 108 29.99 -4.92 0.86
CA LYS A 108 28.73 -5.07 1.58
C LYS A 108 28.98 -4.84 3.06
N LEU A 109 28.35 -3.79 3.60
CA LEU A 109 28.41 -3.48 5.02
C LEU A 109 27.49 -4.40 5.85
N LYS A 110 27.68 -4.38 7.17
CA LYS A 110 26.88 -5.13 8.13
C LYS A 110 25.39 -4.81 7.95
N GLY A 111 24.57 -5.86 8.00
CA GLY A 111 23.12 -5.73 7.89
C GLY A 111 22.52 -4.93 9.05
N ILE A 112 21.64 -4.00 8.71
CA ILE A 112 20.88 -3.18 9.66
C ILE A 112 19.46 -3.75 9.74
N PRO A 113 18.97 -4.15 10.94
CA PRO A 113 17.60 -4.61 11.10
C PRO A 113 16.61 -3.46 10.93
N LEU A 114 15.56 -3.69 10.15
CA LEU A 114 14.46 -2.75 9.97
C LEU A 114 13.29 -3.12 10.88
N LYS A 115 12.70 -2.12 11.54
CA LYS A 115 11.54 -2.28 12.44
C LYS A 115 10.22 -1.83 11.82
N ALA A 116 10.30 -1.05 10.74
CA ALA A 116 9.16 -0.46 10.06
C ALA A 116 9.47 -0.29 8.57
N GLY A 117 8.43 0.05 7.83
CA GLY A 117 8.48 0.37 6.42
C GLY A 117 8.34 -0.83 5.51
N THR A 118 8.00 -0.55 4.26
CA THR A 118 7.95 -1.51 3.17
C THR A 118 9.23 -1.42 2.33
N ARG A 119 9.49 -2.43 1.50
CA ARG A 119 10.69 -2.41 0.64
C ARG A 119 10.48 -1.43 -0.52
N GLN A 120 11.16 -0.29 -0.50
CA GLN A 120 11.15 0.64 -1.64
C GLN A 120 11.63 -0.06 -2.92
N GLY A 121 10.99 0.25 -4.05
CA GLY A 121 11.27 -0.37 -5.35
C GLY A 121 10.75 -1.82 -5.50
N CYS A 122 10.19 -2.43 -4.46
CA CYS A 122 9.56 -3.75 -4.58
C CYS A 122 8.14 -3.60 -5.17
N SER A 123 7.85 -4.35 -6.23
CA SER A 123 6.56 -4.36 -6.91
C SER A 123 5.37 -4.80 -6.03
N SER A 124 5.64 -5.46 -4.89
CA SER A 124 4.60 -5.89 -3.93
C SER A 124 4.31 -4.85 -2.84
N SER A 125 5.19 -3.87 -2.62
CA SER A 125 5.03 -2.87 -1.56
C SER A 125 3.82 -1.95 -1.78
N PRO A 126 3.53 -1.45 -3.01
CA PRO A 126 2.30 -0.70 -3.27
C PRO A 126 1.03 -1.47 -2.93
N TYR A 127 1.01 -2.78 -3.24
CA TYR A 127 -0.12 -3.65 -2.95
C TYR A 127 -0.39 -3.78 -1.45
N LEU A 128 0.67 -4.01 -0.66
CA LEU A 128 0.57 -4.09 0.79
C LEU A 128 0.07 -2.77 1.37
N PHE A 129 0.56 -1.65 0.84
CA PHE A 129 0.20 -0.32 1.30
C PHE A 129 -1.28 0.01 1.09
N THR A 130 -1.85 -0.29 -0.08
CA THR A 130 -3.28 -0.09 -0.38
C THR A 130 -4.22 -0.89 0.52
N ARG A 131 -3.73 -1.97 1.15
CA ARG A 131 -4.51 -2.77 2.11
C ARG A 131 -4.40 -2.28 3.55
N VAL A 132 -3.28 -1.66 3.89
CA VAL A 132 -2.97 -1.21 5.25
C VAL A 132 -3.60 0.15 5.55
N LEU A 133 -3.78 0.99 4.52
CA LEU A 133 -4.53 2.25 4.56
C LEU A 133 -6.02 2.04 4.32
#